data_AF-A0AB37ZY15-F1
#
_entry.id   AF-A0AB37ZY15-F1
#
_cell.length_a   1.000
_cell.length_b   1.000
_cell.length_c   1.000
_cell.angle_alpha   90.00
_cell.angle_beta   90.00
_cell.angle_gamma   90.00
#
_symmetry.space_group_name_H-M   'P 1'
#
loop_
_entity.id
_entity.type
_entity.pdbx_description
1 polymer ?
#
loop_
_entity_poly.entity_id
_entity_poly.type
_entity_poly.pdbx_seq_one_letter_code
_entity_poly.pdbx_strand_id
1 'polypeptide(L)'
;MKICIYCHNRIPKEALICPMCGSDVSDSDAIQQDEFYQSTLFEDNTENFVDLTADEEEEAAETASRAEKQAFSFNGAMNKFFRYVRFLWKKMKDPAETRKSRRESHNLYGYFTFVLSALLSAGLVTRIAVALTNQYDLLSQISLLPTVTFQVEPVVWFMKSFLLFLALYYLYPFLAYLIKTFFLHRRHAFHNWMTQYAGMNAFGLLLLGTAFMISLIAPILMAVPVLLLFLVHLSSYLVTFIASLYQTINETKRDTLYLCLGGISAHLLLMITIAYVLFLKM
;
A
#
# COMPACT_ATOMS: atom_id res chain seq x y z
N MET A 1 21.21 2.84 24.20
CA MET A 1 20.21 3.23 23.19
C MET A 1 20.62 4.55 22.56
N LYS A 2 20.31 4.80 21.28
CA LYS A 2 20.38 6.13 20.62
C LYS A 2 18.99 6.53 20.12
N ILE A 3 18.73 7.81 19.87
CA ILE A 3 17.47 8.29 19.28
C ILE A 3 17.68 8.44 17.77
N CYS A 4 16.77 7.89 16.97
CA CYS A 4 16.79 8.11 15.53
C CYS A 4 16.43 9.57 15.21
N ILE A 5 17.32 10.33 14.59
CA ILE A 5 17.06 11.73 14.18
C ILE A 5 15.84 11.82 13.25
N TYR A 6 15.62 10.81 12.42
CA TYR A 6 14.54 10.82 11.43
C TYR A 6 13.19 10.37 11.96
N CYS A 7 13.10 9.63 13.08
CA CYS A 7 11.80 9.19 13.59
C CYS A 7 11.62 9.34 15.09
N HIS A 8 12.62 9.88 15.78
CA HIS A 8 12.65 10.16 17.21
C HIS A 8 12.36 8.96 18.12
N ASN A 9 12.41 7.75 17.56
CA ASN A 9 12.27 6.51 18.32
C ASN A 9 13.63 6.09 18.88
N ARG A 10 13.59 5.45 20.06
CA ARG A 10 14.76 4.82 20.68
C ARG A 10 15.16 3.58 19.87
N ILE A 11 16.43 3.50 19.51
CA ILE A 11 17.02 2.40 18.73
C ILE A 11 18.30 1.88 19.42
N PRO A 12 18.75 0.65 19.10
CA PRO A 12 20.02 0.11 19.61
C PRO A 12 21.20 1.01 19.24
N LYS A 13 22.24 1.08 20.10
CA LYS A 13 23.43 1.94 19.83
C LYS A 13 24.13 1.52 18.53
N GLU A 14 24.22 0.21 18.29
CA GLU A 14 24.87 -0.43 17.13
C GLU A 14 24.03 -0.41 15.85
N ALA A 15 22.76 0.00 15.89
CA ALA A 15 21.91 -0.03 14.71
C ALA A 15 22.40 1.00 13.67
N LEU A 16 22.88 0.52 12.52
CA LEU A 16 23.21 1.34 11.34
C LEU A 16 21.95 1.77 10.58
N ILE A 17 20.89 0.94 10.62
CA ILE A 17 19.59 1.25 10.02
C ILE A 17 18.56 1.31 11.14
N CYS A 18 17.76 2.37 11.18
CA CYS A 18 16.70 2.50 12.16
C CYS A 18 15.65 1.39 11.95
N PRO A 19 15.45 0.45 12.90
CA PRO A 19 14.48 -0.64 12.75
C PRO A 19 13.03 -0.14 12.72
N MET A 20 12.80 1.11 13.13
CA MET A 20 11.47 1.73 13.22
C MET A 20 11.09 2.49 11.95
N CYS A 21 12.04 3.15 11.27
CA CYS A 21 11.72 3.98 10.09
C CYS A 21 12.54 3.64 8.84
N GLY A 22 13.51 2.73 8.95
CA GLY A 22 14.38 2.28 7.86
C GLY A 22 15.38 3.33 7.37
N SER A 23 15.56 4.43 8.09
CA SER A 23 16.58 5.44 7.76
C SER A 23 17.97 4.94 8.11
N ASP A 24 18.94 5.27 7.27
CA ASP A 24 20.35 5.12 7.62
C ASP A 24 20.71 6.10 8.75
N VAL A 25 21.35 5.57 9.78
CA VAL A 25 21.81 6.26 11.01
C VAL A 25 23.27 5.90 11.31
N SER A 26 24.03 5.46 10.29
CA SER A 26 25.47 5.21 10.37
C SER A 26 26.27 6.47 10.70
N ASP A 27 25.88 7.59 10.10
CA ASP A 27 26.67 8.85 10.10
C ASP A 27 26.07 9.92 11.02
N SER A 28 24.96 9.62 11.69
CA SER A 28 24.29 10.58 12.57
C SER A 28 24.92 10.54 13.95
N ASP A 29 25.52 11.66 14.39
CA ASP A 29 25.85 11.91 15.79
C ASP A 29 24.63 11.59 16.64
N ALA A 30 24.65 10.42 17.28
CA ALA A 30 23.61 9.99 18.17
C ALA A 30 23.42 11.08 19.22
N ILE A 31 22.20 11.57 19.42
CA ILE A 31 21.88 12.38 20.60
C ILE A 31 22.20 11.50 21.81
N GLN A 32 23.38 11.69 22.41
CA GLN A 32 23.73 11.13 23.69
C GLN A 32 22.88 11.87 24.72
N GLN A 33 21.93 11.18 25.33
CA GLN A 33 21.33 11.69 26.55
C GLN A 33 22.12 11.12 27.72
N ASP A 34 23.04 11.96 28.22
CA ASP A 34 23.33 11.99 29.63
C ASP A 34 22.08 12.47 30.39
N GLU A 35 21.84 11.78 31.50
CA GLU A 35 20.96 12.09 32.62
C GLU A 35 19.44 12.26 32.42
N PHE A 36 18.74 11.41 33.19
CA PHE A 36 17.41 11.60 33.76
C PHE A 36 16.20 11.56 32.80
N TYR A 37 15.72 10.33 32.54
CA TYR A 37 14.28 10.05 32.67
C TYR A 37 14.05 8.57 32.99
N GLN A 38 13.60 8.32 34.22
CA GLN A 38 13.35 7.03 34.85
C GLN A 38 12.40 6.13 34.04
N SER A 39 12.83 4.88 33.91
CA SER A 39 12.09 3.62 34.02
C SER A 39 10.56 3.65 33.98
N THR A 40 9.98 2.81 33.11
CA THR A 40 9.03 1.79 33.60
C THR A 40 8.96 0.62 32.63
N LEU A 41 9.24 -0.56 33.19
CA LEU A 41 8.64 -1.87 32.92
C LEU A 41 8.80 -2.43 31.50
N PHE A 42 9.82 -3.29 31.33
CA PHE A 42 9.70 -4.74 31.14
C PHE A 42 11.09 -5.28 30.75
N GLU A 43 11.82 -5.78 31.75
CA GLU A 43 12.69 -6.95 31.59
C GLU A 43 11.78 -8.16 31.32
N ASP A 44 12.03 -8.93 30.26
CA ASP A 44 12.59 -10.28 30.41
C ASP A 44 12.96 -10.92 29.04
N ASN A 45 13.89 -11.86 29.13
CA ASN A 45 14.38 -12.84 28.14
C ASN A 45 15.46 -12.41 27.13
N THR A 46 16.68 -12.41 27.63
CA THR A 46 17.84 -13.06 27.00
C THR A 46 17.54 -14.50 26.55
N GLU A 47 17.90 -14.86 25.31
CA GLU A 47 18.67 -16.07 24.97
C GLU A 47 18.87 -16.19 23.44
N ASN A 48 20.14 -16.17 23.03
CA ASN A 48 20.78 -16.90 21.92
C ASN A 48 21.89 -16.05 21.29
N PHE A 49 23.08 -16.19 21.88
CA PHE A 49 24.36 -15.90 21.26
C PHE A 49 24.58 -16.97 20.18
N VAL A 50 24.77 -16.57 18.92
CA VAL A 50 25.21 -17.47 17.85
C VAL A 50 26.69 -17.20 17.63
N ASP A 51 27.49 -18.23 17.92
CA ASP A 51 28.93 -18.30 17.71
C ASP A 51 29.23 -18.47 16.21
N LEU A 52 30.14 -17.64 15.69
CA LEU A 52 30.52 -17.54 14.28
C LEU A 52 31.88 -18.20 14.09
N THR A 53 31.93 -19.53 13.94
CA THR A 53 33.10 -20.22 13.35
C THR A 53 32.71 -21.59 12.78
N ALA A 54 32.39 -21.65 11.48
CA ALA A 54 32.50 -22.87 10.66
C ALA A 54 32.23 -22.52 9.18
N ASP A 55 33.15 -21.80 8.55
CA ASP A 55 33.13 -21.56 7.11
C ASP A 55 33.88 -22.70 6.37
N GLU A 56 33.45 -22.92 5.12
CA GLU A 56 34.18 -23.49 3.97
C GLU A 56 33.78 -24.88 3.42
N GLU A 57 33.01 -25.73 4.11
CA GLU A 57 32.54 -27.01 3.52
C GLU A 57 31.02 -27.04 3.16
N GLU A 58 30.22 -26.08 3.62
CA GLU A 58 28.76 -26.06 3.36
C GLU A 58 28.35 -25.40 2.02
N GLU A 59 29.21 -24.60 1.39
CA GLU A 59 28.84 -23.85 0.17
C GLU A 59 28.59 -24.75 -1.06
N ALA A 60 29.25 -25.90 -1.16
CA ALA A 60 29.06 -26.84 -2.26
C ALA A 60 27.76 -27.67 -2.10
N ALA A 61 27.32 -27.93 -0.86
CA ALA A 61 26.06 -28.64 -0.58
C ALA A 61 24.83 -27.71 -0.68
N GLU A 62 24.99 -26.42 -0.34
CA GLU A 62 23.90 -25.45 -0.44
C GLU A 62 23.47 -25.14 -1.88
N THR A 63 24.41 -25.18 -2.84
CA THR A 63 24.11 -24.88 -4.25
C THR A 63 23.28 -25.98 -4.93
N ALA A 64 23.49 -27.25 -4.57
CA ALA A 64 22.63 -28.35 -5.01
C ALA A 64 21.24 -28.30 -4.34
N SER A 65 21.14 -27.93 -3.06
CA SER A 65 19.86 -27.82 -2.33
C SER A 65 19.00 -26.61 -2.72
N ARG A 66 19.61 -25.56 -3.28
CA ARG A 66 18.90 -24.36 -3.77
C ARG A 66 18.16 -24.60 -5.09
N ALA A 67 18.67 -25.48 -5.94
CA ALA A 67 18.02 -25.83 -7.21
C ALA A 67 16.79 -26.72 -7.00
N GLU A 68 16.79 -27.58 -5.97
CA GLU A 68 15.69 -28.53 -5.70
C GLU A 68 14.54 -27.91 -4.90
N LYS A 69 14.77 -26.84 -4.13
CA LYS A 69 13.74 -26.08 -3.38
C LYS A 69 12.82 -25.21 -4.25
N GLN A 70 12.96 -25.26 -5.58
CA GLN A 70 12.09 -24.56 -6.53
C GLN A 70 10.83 -25.34 -6.93
N ALA A 71 10.54 -26.50 -6.31
CA ALA A 71 9.22 -27.11 -6.45
C ALA A 71 8.16 -26.24 -5.76
N PHE A 72 7.13 -25.82 -6.51
CA PHE A 72 5.99 -25.07 -5.98
C PHE A 72 5.27 -25.90 -4.92
N SER A 73 5.61 -25.67 -3.66
CA SER A 73 4.95 -26.28 -2.51
C SER A 73 3.66 -25.51 -2.19
N PHE A 74 2.51 -26.15 -2.39
CA PHE A 74 1.21 -25.59 -2.04
C PHE A 74 1.13 -25.20 -0.55
N ASN A 75 1.74 -26.01 0.33
CA ASN A 75 1.87 -25.69 1.76
C ASN A 75 2.72 -24.43 2.01
N GLY A 76 3.80 -24.26 1.24
CA GLY A 76 4.63 -23.04 1.30
C GLY A 76 3.85 -21.79 0.86
N ALA A 77 3.03 -21.90 -0.18
CA ALA A 77 2.17 -20.81 -0.66
C ALA A 77 1.07 -20.47 0.37
N MET A 78 0.43 -21.46 0.97
CA MET A 78 -0.57 -21.24 2.03
C MET A 78 0.01 -20.59 3.27
N ASN A 79 1.19 -20.99 3.71
CA ASN A 79 1.87 -20.32 4.83
C ASN A 79 2.25 -18.86 4.52
N LYS A 80 2.53 -18.53 3.25
CA LYS A 80 2.75 -17.13 2.82
C LYS A 80 1.43 -16.35 2.81
N PHE A 81 0.33 -16.95 2.36
CA PHE A 81 -0.99 -16.34 2.36
C PHE A 81 -1.50 -16.05 3.78
N PHE A 82 -1.44 -17.02 4.70
CA PHE A 82 -1.85 -16.81 6.09
C PHE A 82 -1.02 -15.72 6.79
N ARG A 83 0.27 -15.62 6.48
CA ARG A 83 1.12 -14.51 6.97
C ARG A 83 0.65 -13.15 6.44
N TYR A 84 0.31 -13.07 5.16
CA TYR A 84 -0.25 -11.84 4.57
C TYR A 84 -1.61 -11.45 5.16
N VAL A 85 -2.52 -12.42 5.34
CA VAL A 85 -3.82 -12.18 5.99
C VAL A 85 -3.63 -11.70 7.43
N ARG A 86 -2.71 -12.32 8.18
CA ARG A 86 -2.36 -11.88 9.54
C ARG A 86 -1.79 -10.46 9.54
N PHE A 87 -0.97 -10.09 8.55
CA PHE A 87 -0.48 -8.73 8.37
C PHE A 87 -1.62 -7.73 8.16
N LEU A 88 -2.57 -8.03 7.26
CA LEU A 88 -3.75 -7.19 7.04
C LEU A 88 -4.59 -7.07 8.32
N TRP A 89 -4.81 -8.17 9.03
CA TRP A 89 -5.56 -8.16 10.29
C TRP A 89 -4.89 -7.28 11.36
N LYS A 90 -3.56 -7.38 11.52
CA LYS A 90 -2.79 -6.52 12.42
C LYS A 90 -2.96 -5.05 12.05
N LYS A 91 -2.90 -4.72 10.75
CA LYS A 91 -3.05 -3.36 10.23
C LYS A 91 -4.46 -2.80 10.33
N MET A 92 -5.50 -3.63 10.27
CA MET A 92 -6.87 -3.20 10.55
C MET A 92 -7.04 -2.79 12.03
N LYS A 93 -6.36 -3.47 12.96
CA LYS A 93 -6.46 -3.17 14.40
C LYS A 93 -5.66 -1.93 14.80
N ASP A 94 -4.50 -1.70 14.19
CA ASP A 94 -3.66 -0.52 14.42
C ASP A 94 -3.13 0.04 13.08
N PRO A 95 -3.91 0.89 12.38
CA PRO A 95 -3.59 1.34 11.03
C PRO A 95 -2.39 2.30 11.00
N ALA A 96 -2.23 3.11 12.03
CA ALA A 96 -1.17 4.11 12.13
C ALA A 96 0.12 3.58 12.80
N GLU A 97 0.11 2.37 13.37
CA GLU A 97 1.20 1.82 14.20
C GLU A 97 1.61 2.81 15.31
N THR A 98 0.66 3.22 16.15
CA THR A 98 0.92 4.20 17.23
C THR A 98 1.85 3.68 18.34
N ARG A 99 2.30 2.42 18.25
CA ARG A 99 3.27 1.83 19.19
C ARG A 99 4.48 1.24 18.49
N LYS A 100 5.65 1.59 19.04
CA LYS A 100 7.00 0.97 19.18
C LYS A 100 7.20 -0.52 18.80
N SER A 101 6.42 -1.12 17.90
CA SER A 101 6.58 -2.51 17.49
C SER A 101 7.58 -2.58 16.34
N ARG A 102 8.56 -3.49 16.46
CA ARG A 102 9.50 -3.84 15.41
C ARG A 102 8.70 -4.16 14.13
N ARG A 103 9.07 -3.53 13.01
CA ARG A 103 8.43 -3.76 11.71
C ARG A 103 8.73 -5.17 11.23
N GLU A 104 7.83 -6.11 11.50
CA GLU A 104 7.90 -7.51 11.07
C GLU A 104 7.26 -7.75 9.67
N SER A 105 6.96 -6.69 8.91
CA SER A 105 6.31 -6.83 7.60
C SER A 105 7.33 -7.04 6.49
N HIS A 106 7.10 -8.06 5.64
CA HIS A 106 7.89 -8.28 4.44
C HIS A 106 7.74 -7.10 3.46
N ASN A 107 8.85 -6.63 2.89
CA ASN A 107 8.92 -5.43 2.04
C ASN A 107 8.01 -5.47 0.79
N LEU A 108 7.55 -6.66 0.40
CA LEU A 108 6.74 -6.89 -0.80
C LEU A 108 5.22 -6.82 -0.55
N TYR A 109 4.77 -6.85 0.70
CA TYR A 109 3.34 -6.90 1.00
C TYR A 109 2.58 -5.67 0.50
N GLY A 110 3.19 -4.48 0.57
CA GLY A 110 2.56 -3.27 0.03
C GLY A 110 2.31 -3.34 -1.48
N TYR A 111 3.32 -3.78 -2.25
CA TYR A 111 3.22 -3.94 -3.70
C TYR A 111 2.11 -4.92 -4.09
N PHE A 112 2.04 -6.05 -3.38
CA PHE A 112 0.99 -7.04 -3.59
C PHE A 112 -0.40 -6.46 -3.29
N THR A 113 -0.56 -5.71 -2.20
CA THR A 113 -1.83 -5.04 -1.87
C THR A 113 -2.27 -4.06 -2.96
N PHE A 114 -1.36 -3.28 -3.55
CA PHE A 114 -1.71 -2.35 -4.64
C PHE A 114 -2.13 -3.09 -5.91
N VAL A 115 -1.40 -4.14 -6.30
CA VAL A 115 -1.76 -4.97 -7.47
C VAL A 115 -3.12 -5.64 -7.26
N LEU A 116 -3.35 -6.21 -6.08
CA LEU A 116 -4.64 -6.81 -5.73
C LEU A 116 -5.78 -5.79 -5.77
N SER A 117 -5.57 -4.58 -5.22
CA SER A 117 -6.54 -3.50 -5.28
C SER A 117 -6.85 -3.11 -6.73
N ALA A 118 -5.84 -3.01 -7.58
CA ALA A 118 -6.00 -2.71 -9.00
C ALA A 118 -6.79 -3.79 -9.73
N LEU A 119 -6.49 -5.07 -9.49
CA LEU A 119 -7.20 -6.20 -10.10
C LEU A 119 -8.69 -6.21 -9.72
N LEU A 120 -9.00 -6.09 -8.42
CA LEU A 120 -10.38 -6.10 -7.94
C LEU A 120 -11.17 -4.90 -8.48
N SER A 121 -10.55 -3.73 -8.51
CA SER A 121 -11.19 -2.49 -9.00
C SER A 121 -11.44 -2.52 -10.50
N ALA A 122 -10.47 -3.00 -11.28
CA ALA A 122 -10.64 -3.17 -12.72
C ALA A 122 -11.75 -4.18 -13.04
N GLY A 123 -11.78 -5.31 -12.31
CA GLY A 123 -12.83 -6.31 -12.46
C GLY A 123 -14.22 -5.75 -12.12
N LEU A 124 -14.33 -5.02 -11.00
CA LEU A 124 -15.57 -4.38 -10.56
C LEU A 124 -16.07 -3.36 -11.59
N VAL A 125 -15.22 -2.43 -12.02
CA VAL A 125 -15.60 -1.39 -12.99
C VAL A 125 -15.95 -1.98 -14.35
N THR A 126 -15.24 -3.01 -14.80
CA THR A 126 -15.55 -3.69 -16.07
C THR A 126 -16.92 -4.35 -16.01
N ARG A 127 -17.24 -5.05 -14.92
CA ARG A 127 -18.57 -5.66 -14.76
C ARG A 127 -19.67 -4.63 -14.72
N ILE A 128 -19.48 -3.53 -13.99
CA ILE A 128 -20.46 -2.46 -13.94
C ILE A 128 -20.64 -1.82 -15.33
N ALA A 129 -19.56 -1.58 -16.07
CA ALA A 129 -19.64 -1.04 -17.42
C ALA A 129 -20.45 -1.95 -18.35
N VAL A 130 -20.16 -3.25 -18.37
CA VAL A 130 -20.91 -4.23 -19.18
C VAL A 130 -22.38 -4.34 -18.76
N ALA A 131 -22.64 -4.32 -17.46
CA ALA A 131 -24.01 -4.35 -16.94
C ALA A 131 -24.81 -3.10 -17.34
N LEU A 132 -24.18 -1.92 -17.28
CA LEU A 132 -24.78 -0.65 -17.68
C LEU A 132 -25.02 -0.58 -19.19
N THR A 133 -24.10 -1.06 -20.03
CA THR A 133 -24.31 -1.08 -21.48
C THR A 133 -25.47 -1.98 -21.87
N ASN A 134 -25.56 -3.18 -21.30
CA ASN A 134 -26.66 -4.09 -21.58
C ASN A 134 -28.03 -3.50 -21.19
N GLN A 135 -28.07 -2.76 -20.08
CA GLN A 135 -29.29 -2.10 -19.63
C GLN A 135 -29.62 -0.85 -20.44
N TYR A 136 -28.61 -0.09 -20.85
CA TYR A 136 -28.78 1.03 -21.78
C TYR A 136 -29.34 0.54 -23.11
N ASP A 137 -28.80 -0.54 -23.68
CA ASP A 137 -29.29 -1.11 -24.93
C ASP A 137 -30.78 -1.46 -24.83
N LEU A 138 -31.19 -2.11 -23.74
CA LEU A 138 -32.61 -2.42 -23.47
C LEU A 138 -33.48 -1.15 -23.42
N LEU A 139 -33.04 -0.13 -22.68
CA LEU A 139 -33.78 1.14 -22.59
C LEU A 139 -33.79 1.91 -23.91
N SER A 140 -32.72 1.82 -24.68
CA SER A 140 -32.55 2.49 -25.97
C SER A 140 -33.49 1.92 -27.03
N GLN A 141 -33.79 0.61 -26.99
CA GLN A 141 -34.78 -0.03 -27.85
C GLN A 141 -36.21 0.50 -27.64
N ILE A 142 -36.50 1.04 -26.45
CA ILE A 142 -37.81 1.60 -26.08
C ILE A 142 -37.85 3.12 -26.29
N SER A 143 -36.68 3.76 -26.45
CA SER A 143 -36.54 5.20 -26.55
C SER A 143 -36.75 5.72 -27.97
N LEU A 144 -37.37 6.89 -28.09
CA LEU A 144 -37.53 7.63 -29.36
C LEU A 144 -36.28 8.48 -29.71
N LEU A 145 -35.29 8.51 -28.82
CA LEU A 145 -34.06 9.30 -28.99
C LEU A 145 -32.99 8.51 -29.75
N PRO A 146 -32.07 9.20 -30.48
CA PRO A 146 -30.97 8.54 -31.16
C PRO A 146 -30.12 7.74 -30.15
N THR A 147 -29.89 6.47 -30.50
CA THR A 147 -29.16 5.53 -29.65
C THR A 147 -27.66 5.72 -29.86
N VAL A 148 -26.91 5.79 -28.76
CA VAL A 148 -25.45 5.81 -28.79
C VAL A 148 -24.98 4.39 -28.55
N THR A 149 -24.40 3.73 -29.54
CA THR A 149 -23.90 2.37 -29.38
C THR A 149 -22.52 2.40 -28.70
N PHE A 150 -22.44 1.79 -27.51
CA PHE A 150 -21.18 1.63 -26.79
C PHE A 150 -20.65 0.21 -27.01
N GLN A 151 -19.59 0.06 -27.80
CA GLN A 151 -18.90 -1.23 -27.94
C GLN A 151 -17.88 -1.38 -26.80
N VAL A 152 -18.32 -1.92 -25.66
CA VAL A 152 -17.43 -2.26 -24.55
C VAL A 152 -16.88 -3.67 -24.76
N GLU A 153 -15.64 -3.76 -25.24
CA GLU A 153 -14.89 -5.02 -25.23
C GLU A 153 -14.40 -5.31 -23.81
N PRO A 154 -14.94 -6.33 -23.10
CA PRO A 154 -14.68 -6.49 -21.66
C PRO A 154 -13.21 -6.70 -21.32
N VAL A 155 -12.46 -7.41 -22.18
CA VAL A 155 -11.04 -7.70 -21.95
C VAL A 155 -10.20 -6.43 -22.11
N VAL A 156 -10.42 -5.66 -23.17
CA VAL A 156 -9.68 -4.40 -23.42
C VAL A 156 -10.01 -3.37 -22.34
N TRP A 157 -11.29 -3.24 -21.98
CA TRP A 157 -11.73 -2.35 -20.92
C TRP A 157 -11.13 -2.73 -19.56
N PHE A 158 -11.09 -4.03 -19.23
CA PHE A 158 -10.43 -4.54 -18.03
C PHE A 158 -8.95 -4.19 -18.00
N MET A 159 -8.21 -4.44 -19.08
CA MET A 159 -6.78 -4.16 -19.14
C MET A 159 -6.46 -2.67 -19.00
N LYS A 160 -7.22 -1.80 -19.68
CA LYS A 160 -7.08 -0.34 -19.54
C LYS A 160 -7.40 0.12 -18.11
N SER A 161 -8.50 -0.39 -17.54
CA SER A 161 -8.89 -0.09 -16.16
C SER A 161 -7.85 -0.58 -15.14
N PHE A 162 -7.27 -1.76 -15.36
CA PHE A 162 -6.22 -2.31 -14.52
C PHE A 162 -4.98 -1.42 -14.51
N LEU A 163 -4.49 -0.98 -15.68
CA LEU A 163 -3.36 -0.06 -15.76
C LEU A 163 -3.68 1.30 -15.10
N LEU A 164 -4.89 1.82 -15.30
CA LEU A 164 -5.34 3.05 -14.66
C LEU A 164 -5.34 2.93 -13.13
N PHE A 165 -5.94 1.88 -12.58
CA PHE A 165 -5.98 1.68 -11.13
C PHE A 165 -4.61 1.34 -10.54
N LEU A 166 -3.76 0.63 -11.28
CA LEU A 166 -2.39 0.41 -10.89
C LEU A 166 -1.66 1.75 -10.73
N ALA A 167 -1.76 2.63 -11.72
CA ALA A 167 -1.22 3.98 -11.61
C ALA A 167 -1.81 4.75 -10.42
N LEU A 168 -3.14 4.70 -10.23
CA LEU A 168 -3.84 5.38 -9.14
C LEU A 168 -3.29 5.00 -7.76
N TYR A 169 -3.16 3.70 -7.49
CA TYR A 169 -2.75 3.20 -6.18
C TYR A 169 -1.27 3.39 -5.90
N TYR A 170 -0.42 3.38 -6.93
CA TYR A 170 1.02 3.65 -6.77
C TYR A 170 1.33 5.14 -6.67
N LEU A 171 0.56 5.99 -7.34
CA LEU A 171 0.88 7.41 -7.46
C LEU A 171 0.69 8.17 -6.13
N TYR A 172 -0.35 7.85 -5.35
CA TYR A 172 -0.56 8.45 -4.04
C TYR A 172 0.62 8.24 -3.06
N PRO A 173 1.04 6.99 -2.74
CA PRO A 173 2.17 6.77 -1.87
C PRO A 173 3.47 7.31 -2.45
N PHE A 174 3.64 7.27 -3.78
CA PHE A 174 4.82 7.84 -4.42
C PHE A 174 4.89 9.36 -4.23
N LEU A 175 3.81 10.10 -4.50
CA LEU A 175 3.77 11.55 -4.28
C LEU A 175 3.96 11.90 -2.80
N ALA A 176 3.34 11.16 -1.88
CA ALA A 176 3.56 11.36 -0.45
C ALA A 176 5.02 11.12 -0.06
N TYR A 177 5.69 10.12 -0.66
CA TYR A 177 7.11 9.87 -0.46
C TYR A 177 7.97 11.04 -0.93
N LEU A 178 7.73 11.55 -2.15
CA LEU A 178 8.46 12.70 -2.68
C LEU A 178 8.24 13.94 -1.81
N ILE A 179 7.01 14.20 -1.38
CA ILE A 179 6.69 15.33 -0.52
C ILE A 179 7.44 15.22 0.82
N LYS A 180 7.42 14.04 1.42
CA LYS A 180 8.12 13.77 2.69
C LYS A 180 9.64 13.90 2.57
N THR A 181 10.19 13.43 1.47
CA THR A 181 11.64 13.40 1.24
C THR A 181 12.18 14.79 0.92
N PHE A 182 11.54 15.51 0.00
CA PHE A 182 12.05 16.80 -0.51
C PHE A 182 11.58 18.02 0.28
N PHE A 183 10.35 18.01 0.81
CA PHE A 183 9.83 19.15 1.55
C PHE A 183 9.96 18.92 3.05
N LEU A 184 9.53 17.76 3.56
CA LEU A 184 9.56 17.50 5.01
C LEU A 184 10.89 16.89 5.53
N HIS A 185 11.88 16.72 4.65
CA HIS A 185 13.24 16.22 4.97
C HIS A 185 13.26 14.89 5.76
N ARG A 186 12.18 14.09 5.67
CA ARG A 186 12.05 12.78 6.31
C ARG A 186 12.50 11.70 5.34
N ARG A 187 13.61 11.03 5.67
CA ARG A 187 14.09 9.88 4.89
C ARG A 187 13.50 8.58 5.43
N HIS A 188 12.70 7.92 4.60
CA HIS A 188 12.23 6.56 4.82
C HIS A 188 12.75 5.68 3.68
N ALA A 189 13.00 4.40 3.97
CA ALA A 189 13.21 3.43 2.90
C ALA A 189 11.89 3.30 2.10
N PHE A 190 11.98 3.47 0.77
CA PHE A 190 10.81 3.52 -0.11
C PHE A 190 9.91 2.28 0.03
N HIS A 191 10.49 1.07 0.03
CA HIS A 191 9.74 -0.18 0.17
C HIS A 191 8.96 -0.28 1.49
N ASN A 192 9.54 0.24 2.58
CA ASN A 192 8.91 0.23 3.90
C ASN A 192 7.75 1.22 3.94
N TRP A 193 7.93 2.38 3.32
CA TRP A 193 6.88 3.37 3.15
C TRP A 193 5.70 2.81 2.34
N MET A 194 5.97 2.14 1.22
CA MET A 194 4.95 1.49 0.39
C MET A 194 4.14 0.46 1.18
N THR A 195 4.81 -0.37 1.98
CA THR A 195 4.15 -1.39 2.83
C THR A 195 3.34 -0.77 3.96
N GLN A 196 3.84 0.30 4.58
CA GLN A 196 3.10 1.03 5.60
C GLN A 196 1.85 1.69 5.01
N TYR A 197 1.98 2.35 3.87
CA TYR A 197 0.88 3.04 3.20
C TYR A 197 -0.23 2.08 2.76
N ALA A 198 0.15 0.94 2.19
CA ALA A 198 -0.79 -0.13 1.87
C ALA A 198 -1.49 -0.66 3.13
N GLY A 199 -0.73 -0.83 4.23
CA GLY A 199 -1.28 -1.27 5.52
C GLY A 199 -2.31 -0.31 6.08
N MET A 200 -2.10 1.01 5.98
CA MET A 200 -3.09 2.02 6.40
C MET A 200 -4.41 1.90 5.64
N ASN A 201 -4.39 1.34 4.42
CA ASN A 201 -5.56 1.11 3.57
C ASN A 201 -6.14 -0.32 3.68
N ALA A 202 -5.70 -1.13 4.66
CA ALA A 202 -6.19 -2.50 4.81
C ALA A 202 -7.71 -2.59 4.99
N PHE A 203 -8.31 -1.66 5.73
CA PHE A 203 -9.77 -1.58 5.88
C PHE A 203 -10.46 -1.27 4.54
N GLY A 204 -9.93 -0.31 3.78
CA GLY A 204 -10.42 0.01 2.44
C GLY A 204 -10.33 -1.20 1.50
N LEU A 205 -9.25 -1.99 1.57
CA LEU A 205 -9.10 -3.21 0.79
C LEU A 205 -10.19 -4.24 1.12
N LEU A 206 -10.56 -4.38 2.40
CA LEU A 206 -11.66 -5.26 2.81
C LEU A 206 -12.98 -4.81 2.19
N LEU A 207 -13.29 -3.51 2.23
CA LEU A 207 -14.48 -2.95 1.58
C LEU A 207 -14.49 -3.17 0.06
N LEU A 208 -13.33 -3.08 -0.59
CA LEU A 208 -13.23 -3.40 -2.02
C LEU A 208 -13.49 -4.88 -2.28
N GLY A 209 -12.96 -5.77 -1.43
CA GLY A 209 -13.21 -7.21 -1.52
C GLY A 209 -14.69 -7.54 -1.38
N THR A 210 -15.39 -6.92 -0.40
CA THR A 210 -16.83 -7.13 -0.22
C THR A 210 -17.63 -6.55 -1.39
N ALA A 211 -17.29 -5.34 -1.87
CA ALA A 211 -17.92 -4.74 -3.04
C ALA A 211 -17.76 -5.61 -4.29
N PHE A 212 -16.56 -6.18 -4.49
CA PHE A 212 -16.29 -7.09 -5.59
C PHE A 212 -17.14 -8.36 -5.49
N MET A 213 -17.18 -9.02 -4.32
CA MET A 213 -18.01 -10.21 -4.13
C MET A 213 -19.50 -9.94 -4.34
N ILE A 214 -20.01 -8.79 -3.86
CA ILE A 214 -21.39 -8.38 -4.12
C ILE A 214 -21.60 -8.17 -5.63
N SER A 215 -20.65 -7.52 -6.33
CA SER A 215 -20.73 -7.32 -7.79
C SER A 215 -20.72 -8.64 -8.59
N LEU A 216 -20.21 -9.73 -8.00
CA LEU A 216 -20.24 -11.04 -8.64
C LEU A 216 -21.62 -11.70 -8.61
N ILE A 217 -22.36 -11.48 -7.51
CA ILE A 217 -23.59 -12.20 -7.18
C ILE A 217 -24.82 -11.36 -7.53
N ALA A 218 -24.72 -10.04 -7.44
CA ALA A 218 -25.89 -9.20 -7.30
C ALA A 218 -26.51 -8.74 -8.63
N PRO A 219 -27.85 -8.60 -8.69
CA PRO A 219 -28.55 -7.92 -9.78
C PRO A 219 -28.11 -6.45 -9.90
N ILE A 220 -28.34 -5.84 -11.06
CA ILE A 220 -27.95 -4.44 -11.36
C ILE A 220 -28.50 -3.44 -10.33
N LEU A 221 -29.61 -3.76 -9.65
CA LEU A 221 -30.15 -2.99 -8.51
C LEU A 221 -29.15 -2.75 -7.36
N MET A 222 -28.17 -3.64 -7.19
CA MET A 222 -27.09 -3.48 -6.21
C MET A 222 -25.86 -2.73 -6.76
N ALA A 223 -25.89 -2.23 -7.99
CA ALA A 223 -24.79 -1.45 -8.54
C ALA A 223 -24.52 -0.18 -7.73
N VAL A 224 -25.56 0.48 -7.21
CA VAL A 224 -25.45 1.69 -6.38
C VAL A 224 -24.66 1.42 -5.09
N PRO A 225 -25.03 0.45 -4.23
CA PRO A 225 -24.25 0.17 -3.01
C PRO A 225 -22.84 -0.34 -3.33
N VAL A 226 -22.64 -1.10 -4.42
CA VAL A 226 -21.30 -1.51 -4.86
C VAL A 226 -20.44 -0.30 -5.24
N LEU A 227 -20.98 0.64 -6.02
CA LEU A 227 -20.28 1.88 -6.39
C LEU A 227 -19.97 2.73 -5.15
N LEU A 228 -20.88 2.79 -4.17
CA LEU A 228 -20.64 3.52 -2.93
C LEU A 228 -19.48 2.93 -2.14
N LEU A 229 -19.46 1.60 -1.94
CA LEU A 229 -18.34 0.93 -1.27
C LEU A 229 -17.02 1.13 -2.04
N PHE A 230 -17.09 1.10 -3.37
CA PHE A 230 -15.93 1.36 -4.22
C PHE A 230 -15.41 2.81 -4.09
N LEU A 231 -16.29 3.80 -4.02
CA LEU A 231 -15.91 5.19 -3.78
C LEU A 231 -15.32 5.40 -2.38
N VAL A 232 -15.85 4.71 -1.36
CA VAL A 232 -15.26 4.71 -0.01
C VAL A 232 -13.86 4.09 0.00
N HIS A 233 -13.64 3.03 -0.78
CA HIS A 233 -12.31 2.46 -0.97
C HIS A 233 -11.35 3.47 -1.63
N LEU A 234 -11.76 4.15 -2.70
CA LEU A 234 -10.92 5.16 -3.35
C LEU A 234 -10.63 6.34 -2.42
N SER A 235 -11.61 6.78 -1.64
CA SER A 235 -11.43 7.87 -0.68
C SER A 235 -10.49 7.50 0.47
N SER A 236 -10.38 6.22 0.85
CA SER A 236 -9.42 5.80 1.88
C SER A 236 -7.97 6.12 1.49
N TYR A 237 -7.62 5.99 0.21
CA TYR A 237 -6.29 6.34 -0.29
C TYR A 237 -6.04 7.85 -0.21
N LEU A 238 -7.03 8.67 -0.53
CA LEU A 238 -6.95 10.13 -0.38
C LEU A 238 -6.80 10.54 1.09
N VAL A 239 -7.62 9.97 1.98
CA VAL A 239 -7.55 10.23 3.42
C VAL A 239 -6.20 9.78 3.98
N THR A 240 -5.69 8.63 3.55
CA THR A 240 -4.36 8.15 3.95
C THR A 240 -3.26 9.11 3.49
N PHE A 241 -3.35 9.62 2.26
CA PHE A 241 -2.40 10.61 1.74
C PHE A 241 -2.34 11.84 2.65
N ILE A 242 -3.50 12.45 2.92
CA ILE A 242 -3.62 13.65 3.77
C ILE A 242 -3.13 13.34 5.19
N ALA A 243 -3.65 12.28 5.82
CA ALA A 243 -3.28 11.89 7.17
C ALA A 243 -1.78 11.65 7.30
N SER A 244 -1.16 11.06 6.27
CA SER A 244 0.26 10.78 6.30
C SER A 244 1.14 12.03 6.28
N LEU A 245 0.68 13.13 5.71
CA LEU A 245 1.38 14.42 5.69
C LEU A 245 1.12 15.23 6.96
N TYR A 246 -0.10 15.19 7.50
CA TYR A 246 -0.43 15.84 8.77
C TYR A 246 0.18 15.18 10.00
N GLN A 247 0.38 13.85 9.97
CA GLN A 247 1.09 13.14 11.04
C GLN A 247 2.60 13.39 11.06
N THR A 248 3.16 13.89 9.96
CA THR A 248 4.57 14.29 9.92
C THR A 248 4.74 15.69 10.51
N ILE A 249 5.60 15.80 11.51
CA ILE A 249 6.01 17.09 12.07
C ILE A 249 6.60 17.93 10.92
N ASN A 250 5.99 19.08 10.68
CA ASN A 250 6.40 19.99 9.61
C ASN A 250 7.27 21.09 10.21
N GLU A 251 8.58 20.98 9.99
CA GLU A 251 9.56 21.98 10.42
C GLU A 251 9.78 23.07 9.35
N THR A 252 9.06 22.99 8.22
CA THR A 252 9.19 23.96 7.13
C THR A 252 8.25 25.15 7.27
N LYS A 253 8.61 26.26 6.62
CA LYS A 253 7.76 27.46 6.51
C LYS A 253 6.49 27.24 5.66
N ARG A 254 6.38 26.14 4.92
CA ARG A 254 5.25 25.87 4.03
C ARG A 254 4.18 25.12 4.79
N ASP A 255 2.96 25.64 4.82
CA ASP A 255 1.85 24.98 5.47
C ASP A 255 1.60 23.60 4.84
N THR A 256 1.37 22.60 5.69
CA THR A 256 1.06 21.22 5.30
C THR A 256 -0.18 21.17 4.40
N LEU A 257 -1.10 22.11 4.57
CA LEU A 257 -2.28 22.25 3.70
C LEU A 257 -1.89 22.45 2.22
N TYR A 258 -0.93 23.32 1.92
CA TYR A 258 -0.50 23.57 0.54
C TYR A 258 0.25 22.39 -0.05
N LEU A 259 1.00 21.64 0.78
CA LEU A 259 1.66 20.40 0.35
C LEU A 259 0.62 19.32 -0.01
N CYS A 260 -0.44 19.19 0.80
CA CYS A 260 -1.56 18.29 0.51
C CYS A 260 -2.26 18.70 -0.80
N LEU A 261 -2.61 19.98 -0.95
CA LEU A 261 -3.28 20.48 -2.14
C LEU A 261 -2.44 20.25 -3.40
N GLY A 262 -1.15 20.61 -3.36
CA GLY A 262 -0.24 20.40 -4.48
C GLY A 262 -0.10 18.92 -4.86
N GLY A 263 -0.01 18.03 -3.88
CA GLY A 263 0.04 16.59 -4.13
C GLY A 263 -1.25 16.01 -4.72
N ILE A 264 -2.42 16.44 -4.22
CA ILE A 264 -3.72 16.01 -4.76
C ILE A 264 -3.91 16.54 -6.19
N SER A 265 -3.57 17.80 -6.44
CA SER A 265 -3.64 18.39 -7.78
C SER A 265 -2.71 17.69 -8.77
N ALA A 266 -1.46 17.40 -8.35
CA ALA A 266 -0.52 16.64 -9.17
C ALA A 266 -1.02 15.23 -9.47
N HIS A 267 -1.59 14.54 -8.46
CA HIS A 267 -2.21 13.22 -8.64
C HIS A 267 -3.33 13.28 -9.67
N LEU A 268 -4.28 14.22 -9.51
CA LEU A 268 -5.42 14.39 -10.41
C LEU A 268 -4.96 14.64 -11.87
N LEU A 269 -4.03 15.57 -12.09
CA LEU A 269 -3.52 15.89 -13.43
C LEU A 269 -2.90 14.67 -14.09
N LEU A 270 -2.01 13.95 -13.39
CA LEU A 270 -1.38 12.75 -13.91
C LEU A 270 -2.40 11.65 -14.19
N MET A 271 -3.38 11.46 -13.31
CA MET A 271 -4.45 10.48 -13.53
C MET A 271 -5.33 10.82 -14.74
N ILE A 272 -5.66 12.09 -14.94
CA ILE A 272 -6.39 12.54 -16.14
C ILE A 272 -5.56 12.30 -17.40
N THR A 273 -4.26 12.61 -17.37
CA THR A 273 -3.38 12.36 -18.53
C THR A 273 -3.29 10.87 -18.84
N ILE A 274 -3.12 10.01 -17.83
CA ILE A 274 -3.06 8.56 -18.01
C ILE A 274 -4.40 8.02 -18.54
N ALA A 275 -5.52 8.48 -17.97
CA ALA A 275 -6.86 8.10 -18.44
C ALA A 275 -7.06 8.54 -19.90
N TYR A 276 -6.70 9.77 -20.24
CA TYR A 276 -6.78 10.26 -21.61
C TYR A 276 -5.96 9.38 -22.55
N VAL A 277 -4.69 9.08 -22.23
CA VAL A 277 -3.84 8.22 -23.08
C VAL A 277 -4.40 6.81 -23.24
N LEU A 278 -4.94 6.21 -22.17
CA LEU A 278 -5.49 4.85 -22.21
C LEU A 278 -6.83 4.76 -22.98
N PHE A 279 -7.65 5.80 -22.90
CA PHE A 279 -9.02 5.82 -23.44
C PHE A 279 -9.21 6.72 -24.67
N LEU A 280 -8.16 7.38 -25.17
CA LEU A 280 -8.20 8.32 -26.32
C LEU A 280 -8.84 7.75 -27.60
N LYS A 281 -8.62 6.45 -27.84
CA LYS A 281 -9.06 5.75 -29.06
C LYS A 281 -10.29 4.87 -28.81
N MET A 282 -11.22 5.33 -27.99
CA MET A 282 -12.56 4.74 -27.90
C MET A 282 -13.55 5.50 -28.75
#